data_AF-A0A0C3DS47-F1
#
_entry.id   AF-A0A0C3DS47-F1
#
_cell.length_a   1.000
_cell.length_b   1.000
_cell.length_c   1.000
_cell.angle_alpha   90.00
_cell.angle_beta   90.00
_cell.angle_gamma   90.00
#
_symmetry.space_group_name_H-M   'P 1'
#
loop_
_entity.id
_entity.type
_entity.pdbx_description
1 polymer ?
#
loop_
_entity_poly.entity_id
_entity_poly.type
_entity_poly.pdbx_seq_one_letter_code
_entity_poly.pdbx_strand_id
1 'polypeptide(L)'
;MSSTLQISGYNYISTSGISVGVDPQSQVVVDKTLKHKFNFNYDTKTKSYTIKYGENFLSLDSAKPPHVIVDKNSVAYWDIKSVSGHPNTYTISISPNYGWCDPQKGNPRQIYIQEGLDPTQADRQFLISPN
;
A
#
# COMPACT_ATOMS: atom_id res chain seq x y z
N MET A 1 -8.70 -19.26 -7.21
CA MET A 1 -8.01 -19.30 -5.90
C MET A 1 -7.30 -17.97 -5.72
N SER A 2 -7.64 -17.18 -4.69
CA SER A 2 -6.91 -15.95 -4.35
C SER A 2 -5.80 -16.34 -3.39
N SER A 3 -4.56 -16.42 -3.87
CA SER A 3 -3.38 -16.58 -3.02
C SER A 3 -2.86 -15.19 -2.69
N THR A 4 -2.82 -14.84 -1.40
CA THR A 4 -2.04 -13.72 -0.90
C THR A 4 -0.65 -13.79 -1.53
N LEU A 5 -0.15 -12.67 -2.07
CA LEU A 5 1.24 -12.59 -2.53
C LEU A 5 2.13 -13.02 -1.36
N GLN A 6 3.20 -13.78 -1.60
CA GLN A 6 4.16 -14.18 -0.55
C GLN A 6 5.54 -13.66 -0.93
N ILE A 7 5.76 -12.38 -0.68
CA ILE A 7 7.04 -11.71 -0.90
C ILE A 7 7.61 -11.26 0.44
N SER A 8 8.92 -11.07 0.52
CA SER A 8 9.55 -10.40 1.64
C SER A 8 10.78 -9.64 1.16
N GLY A 9 11.18 -8.62 1.92
CA GLY A 9 12.29 -7.74 1.57
C GLY A 9 11.84 -6.46 0.87
N TYR A 10 12.82 -5.76 0.29
CA TYR A 10 12.64 -4.41 -0.25
C TYR A 10 12.00 -4.40 -1.64
N ASN A 11 10.82 -3.81 -1.75
CA ASN A 11 10.07 -3.67 -3.01
C ASN A 11 9.55 -2.24 -3.19
N TYR A 12 9.37 -1.83 -4.45
CA TYR A 12 8.65 -0.63 -4.83
C TYR A 12 7.16 -0.91 -4.91
N ILE A 13 6.35 0.11 -4.62
CA ILE A 13 4.91 0.12 -4.87
C ILE A 13 4.66 1.20 -5.93
N SER A 14 3.78 0.93 -6.89
CA SER A 14 3.34 1.93 -7.86
C SER A 14 1.88 1.73 -8.25
N THR A 15 1.26 2.77 -8.76
CA THR A 15 -0.11 2.75 -9.28
C THR A 15 -0.24 3.79 -10.39
N SER A 16 -1.05 3.51 -11.41
CA SER A 16 -1.18 4.37 -12.60
C SER A 16 0.16 4.78 -13.23
N GLY A 17 1.17 3.90 -13.17
CA GLY A 17 2.52 4.15 -13.69
C GLY A 17 3.37 5.14 -12.87
N ILE A 18 2.93 5.53 -11.67
CA ILE A 18 3.62 6.46 -10.78
C ILE A 18 4.00 5.73 -9.49
N SER A 19 5.22 5.98 -8.99
CA SER A 19 5.71 5.38 -7.75
C SER A 19 4.98 5.92 -6.52
N VAL A 20 4.81 5.04 -5.54
CA VAL A 20 4.47 5.41 -4.17
C VAL A 20 5.76 5.73 -3.45
N GLY A 21 5.76 6.83 -2.70
CA GLY A 21 6.87 7.31 -1.89
C GLY A 21 6.39 7.75 -0.51
N VAL A 22 7.33 8.33 0.23
CA VAL A 22 7.08 8.91 1.56
C VAL A 22 7.61 10.33 1.51
N ASP A 23 6.77 11.31 1.83
CA ASP A 23 7.17 12.72 1.81
C ASP A 23 7.85 13.14 3.14
N PRO A 24 8.40 14.37 3.24
CA PRO A 24 9.02 14.87 4.47
C PRO A 24 8.08 14.95 5.68
N GLN A 25 6.76 14.90 5.47
CA GLN A 25 5.73 14.92 6.50
C GLN A 25 5.33 13.50 6.94
N SER A 26 6.08 12.47 6.51
CA SER A 26 5.82 11.07 6.79
C SER A 26 4.49 10.58 6.20
N GLN A 27 3.99 11.21 5.14
CA GLN A 27 2.79 10.76 4.42
C GLN A 27 3.18 9.78 3.33
N VAL A 28 2.39 8.72 3.14
CA VAL A 28 2.55 7.81 2.00
C VAL A 28 1.77 8.39 0.82
N VAL A 29 2.49 8.78 -0.23
CA VAL A 29 1.96 9.54 -1.36
C VAL A 29 2.32 8.88 -2.67
N VAL A 30 1.49 9.09 -3.70
CA VAL A 30 1.85 8.84 -5.08
C VAL A 30 2.48 10.11 -5.64
N ASP A 31 3.75 10.03 -6.03
CA ASP A 31 4.52 11.17 -6.53
C ASP A 31 5.50 10.74 -7.62
N LYS A 32 5.48 11.45 -8.75
CA LYS A 32 6.42 11.25 -9.87
C LYS A 32 7.90 11.47 -9.51
N THR A 33 8.17 12.19 -8.42
CA THR A 33 9.53 12.53 -7.99
C THR A 33 10.07 11.62 -6.88
N LEU A 34 9.20 10.83 -6.22
CA LEU A 34 9.58 9.96 -5.11
C LEU A 34 9.52 8.50 -5.56
N LYS A 35 10.66 7.80 -5.48
CA LYS A 35 10.75 6.35 -5.74
C LYS A 35 11.44 5.65 -4.57
N HIS A 36 10.65 5.24 -3.58
CA HIS A 36 11.17 4.61 -2.35
C HIS A 36 10.91 3.11 -2.31
N LYS A 37 11.87 2.36 -1.77
CA LYS A 37 11.67 0.96 -1.44
C LYS A 37 11.04 0.85 -0.04
N PHE A 38 10.10 -0.07 0.08
CA PHE A 38 9.48 -0.47 1.33
C PHE A 38 9.89 -1.88 1.67
N ASN A 39 10.18 -2.16 2.94
CA ASN A 39 10.50 -3.51 3.38
C ASN A 39 9.21 -4.24 3.77
N PHE A 40 8.86 -5.26 3.00
CA PHE A 40 7.71 -6.12 3.26
C PHE A 40 8.14 -7.30 4.12
N ASN A 41 7.43 -7.53 5.22
CA ASN A 41 7.66 -8.68 6.08
C ASN A 41 6.36 -9.48 6.20
N TYR A 42 6.35 -10.66 5.57
CA TYR A 42 5.19 -11.54 5.53
C TYR A 42 5.14 -12.45 6.76
N ASP A 43 4.02 -12.42 7.48
CA ASP A 43 3.74 -13.36 8.57
C ASP A 43 2.90 -14.53 8.04
N THR A 44 3.49 -15.73 8.05
CA THR A 44 2.85 -16.96 7.57
C THR A 44 1.70 -17.44 8.45
N LYS A 45 1.65 -17.04 9.73
CA LYS A 45 0.61 -17.45 10.68
C LYS A 45 -0.67 -16.64 10.47
N THR A 46 -0.53 -15.32 10.37
CA THR A 46 -1.66 -14.40 10.17
C THR A 46 -1.99 -14.18 8.70
N LYS A 47 -1.09 -14.59 7.78
CA LYS A 47 -1.17 -14.33 6.32
C LYS A 47 -1.24 -12.83 5.99
N SER A 48 -0.61 -12.00 6.82
CA SER A 48 -0.59 -10.55 6.69
C SER A 48 0.85 -10.02 6.64
N TYR A 49 0.97 -8.72 6.38
CA TYR A 49 2.23 -8.02 6.22
C TYR A 49 2.39 -6.92 7.24
N THR A 50 3.61 -6.75 7.74
CA THR A 50 4.07 -5.43 8.17
C THR A 50 4.90 -4.82 7.04
N ILE A 51 4.74 -3.52 6.81
CA ILE A 51 5.46 -2.79 5.75
C ILE A 51 6.23 -1.66 6.42
N LYS A 52 7.53 -1.53 6.12
CA LYS A 52 8.39 -0.50 6.69
C LYS A 52 8.95 0.46 5.66
N TYR A 53 9.22 1.69 6.10
CA TYR A 53 10.09 2.65 5.43
C TYR A 53 11.17 3.11 6.41
N GLY A 54 12.44 2.79 6.11
CA GLY A 54 13.51 2.84 7.09
C GLY A 54 13.20 1.93 8.29
N GLU A 55 13.34 2.48 9.51
CA GLU A 55 13.06 1.75 10.76
C GLU A 55 11.59 1.79 11.19
N ASN A 56 10.78 2.63 10.55
CA ASN A 56 9.40 2.91 10.95
C ASN A 56 8.39 2.09 10.12
N PHE A 57 7.16 2.00 10.61
CA PHE A 57 6.10 1.20 10.00
C PHE A 57 5.10 2.06 9.25
N LEU A 58 4.51 1.48 8.20
CA LEU A 58 3.31 2.04 7.61
C LEU A 58 2.13 1.79 8.54
N SER A 59 1.40 2.86 8.83
CA SER A 59 0.24 2.88 9.73
C SER A 59 -0.83 3.82 9.18
N LEU A 60 -1.86 4.07 9.99
CA LEU A 60 -2.97 4.98 9.68
C LEU A 60 -2.94 6.23 10.57
N ASP A 61 -3.26 7.37 9.97
CA ASP A 61 -3.56 8.58 10.74
C ASP A 61 -4.98 8.52 11.36
N SER A 62 -5.38 9.59 12.05
CA SER A 62 -6.71 9.72 12.67
C SER A 62 -7.72 10.47 11.80
N ALA A 63 -7.43 10.73 10.53
CA ALA A 63 -8.33 11.47 9.64
C ALA A 63 -9.56 10.62 9.24
N LYS A 64 -10.54 11.26 8.61
CA LYS A 64 -11.72 10.59 8.05
C LYS A 64 -11.98 11.09 6.62
N PRO A 65 -11.68 10.28 5.57
CA PRO A 65 -11.10 8.94 5.65
C PRO A 65 -9.66 8.94 6.21
N PRO A 66 -9.20 7.83 6.83
CA PRO A 66 -7.82 7.71 7.30
C PRO A 66 -6.83 7.69 6.13
N HIS A 67 -5.64 8.24 6.32
CA HIS A 67 -4.52 8.16 5.38
C HIS A 67 -3.45 7.19 5.82
N VAL A 68 -2.67 6.70 4.85
CA VAL A 68 -1.49 5.89 5.13
C VAL A 68 -0.32 6.82 5.42
N ILE A 69 0.34 6.58 6.54
CA ILE A 69 1.48 7.36 7.04
C ILE A 69 2.61 6.43 7.48
N VAL A 70 3.79 6.99 7.70
CA VAL A 70 4.91 6.31 8.37
C VAL A 70 4.95 6.75 9.83
N ASP A 71 4.79 5.80 10.74
CA ASP A 71 4.81 6.04 12.19
C ASP A 71 5.81 5.09 12.88
N LYS A 72 6.49 5.61 13.90
CA LYS A 72 7.42 4.87 14.76
C LYS A 72 6.71 4.16 15.92
N ASN A 73 5.52 4.63 16.30
CA ASN A 73 4.80 4.16 17.49
C ASN A 73 3.64 3.22 17.18
N SER A 74 3.28 3.06 15.91
CA SER A 74 2.10 2.31 15.47
C SER A 74 2.44 1.40 14.31
N VAL A 75 1.87 0.19 14.33
CA VAL A 75 2.06 -0.83 13.29
C VAL A 75 0.69 -1.25 12.77
N ALA A 76 0.48 -1.12 11.46
CA ALA A 76 -0.65 -1.73 10.80
C ALA A 76 -0.26 -3.06 10.14
N TYR A 77 -1.23 -3.96 10.07
CA TYR A 77 -1.11 -5.24 9.37
C TYR A 77 -1.89 -5.17 8.07
N TRP A 78 -1.26 -5.59 6.98
CA TRP A 78 -1.79 -5.42 5.63
C TRP A 78 -2.00 -6.78 4.95
N ASP A 79 -3.16 -6.97 4.33
CA ASP A 79 -3.45 -8.05 3.41
C ASP A 79 -3.13 -7.60 1.99
N ILE A 80 -2.35 -8.41 1.25
CA ILE A 80 -1.98 -8.12 -0.15
C ILE A 80 -2.50 -9.25 -1.05
N LYS A 81 -3.48 -8.95 -1.89
CA LYS A 81 -4.18 -9.96 -2.72
C LYS A 81 -4.07 -9.64 -4.20
N SER A 82 -3.85 -10.67 -5.02
CA SER A 82 -3.85 -10.53 -6.48
C SER A 82 -5.22 -10.08 -7.00
N VAL A 83 -5.24 -9.18 -7.96
CA VAL A 83 -6.45 -8.77 -8.68
C VAL A 83 -6.73 -9.75 -9.82
N SER A 84 -7.92 -10.36 -9.81
CA SER A 84 -8.30 -11.34 -10.84
C SER A 84 -8.35 -10.69 -12.23
N GLY A 85 -7.70 -11.31 -13.21
CA GLY A 85 -7.65 -10.79 -14.59
C GLY A 85 -6.60 -9.69 -14.81
N HIS A 86 -5.89 -9.25 -13.77
CA HIS A 86 -4.84 -8.22 -13.86
C HIS A 86 -3.49 -8.79 -13.36
N PRO A 87 -2.65 -9.32 -14.26
CA PRO A 87 -1.35 -9.89 -13.89
C PRO A 87 -0.50 -8.89 -13.09
N ASN A 88 0.19 -9.40 -12.07
CA ASN A 88 1.12 -8.63 -11.21
C ASN A 88 0.49 -7.39 -10.52
N THR A 89 -0.84 -7.35 -10.43
CA THR A 89 -1.59 -6.27 -9.80
C THR A 89 -2.21 -6.76 -8.50
N TYR A 90 -2.16 -5.92 -7.47
CA TYR A 90 -2.56 -6.26 -6.12
C TYR A 90 -3.43 -5.18 -5.50
N THR A 91 -4.31 -5.59 -4.59
CA THR A 91 -4.88 -4.69 -3.58
C THR A 91 -4.04 -4.76 -2.31
N ILE A 92 -4.00 -3.65 -1.58
CA ILE A 92 -3.38 -3.57 -0.24
C ILE A 92 -4.48 -3.11 0.73
N SER A 93 -4.75 -3.90 1.76
CA SER A 93 -5.90 -3.66 2.64
C SER A 93 -5.61 -3.91 4.10
N ILE A 94 -6.22 -3.15 5.01
CA ILE A 94 -6.12 -3.39 6.47
C ILE A 94 -7.17 -4.38 6.95
N SER A 95 -8.23 -4.58 6.16
CA SER A 95 -9.26 -5.59 6.38
C SER A 95 -9.98 -5.91 5.07
N PRO A 96 -10.85 -6.94 5.01
CA PRO A 96 -11.51 -7.34 3.78
C PRO A 96 -12.29 -6.23 3.05
N ASN A 97 -12.76 -5.22 3.79
CA ASN A 97 -13.58 -4.13 3.23
C ASN A 97 -12.85 -2.78 3.18
N TYR A 98 -11.65 -2.66 3.74
CA TYR A 98 -10.95 -1.39 3.90
C TYR A 98 -9.56 -1.46 3.28
N GLY A 99 -9.35 -0.71 2.19
CA GLY A 99 -8.13 -0.80 1.41
C GLY A 99 -7.58 0.53 0.94
N TRP A 100 -6.32 0.48 0.53
CA TRP A 100 -5.59 1.61 -0.03
C TRP A 100 -6.29 2.12 -1.29
N CYS A 101 -6.30 3.43 -1.40
CA CYS A 101 -6.78 4.15 -2.56
C CYS A 101 -5.76 5.17 -3.00
N ASP A 102 -5.51 5.20 -4.30
CA ASP A 102 -4.95 6.38 -4.94
C ASP A 102 -6.09 7.29 -5.41
N PRO A 103 -6.23 8.55 -4.95
CA PRO A 103 -7.28 9.47 -5.43
C PRO A 103 -7.17 9.84 -6.93
N GLN A 104 -6.15 9.41 -7.67
CA GLN A 104 -5.91 9.58 -9.12
C GLN A 104 -5.78 11.04 -9.61
N LYS A 105 -6.10 12.03 -8.78
CA LYS A 105 -6.04 13.47 -9.10
C LYS A 105 -4.97 14.17 -8.27
N GLY A 106 -4.13 14.95 -8.94
CA GLY A 106 -3.04 15.71 -8.31
C GLY A 106 -1.71 14.98 -8.27
N ASN A 107 -0.64 15.72 -7.98
CA ASN A 107 0.70 15.19 -7.70
C ASN A 107 1.47 16.21 -6.85
N PRO A 108 1.92 15.88 -5.63
CA PRO A 108 1.70 14.60 -4.93
C PRO A 108 0.23 14.38 -4.58
N ARG A 109 -0.14 13.13 -4.31
CA ARG A 109 -1.47 12.77 -3.81
C ARG A 109 -1.38 11.66 -2.77
N GLN A 110 -2.01 11.86 -1.62
CA GLN A 110 -1.86 10.97 -0.47
C GLN A 110 -2.74 9.72 -0.61
N ILE A 111 -2.18 8.56 -0.26
CA ILE A 111 -2.94 7.32 -0.19
C ILE A 111 -3.87 7.37 1.01
N TYR A 112 -5.14 7.03 0.80
CA TYR A 112 -6.16 6.96 1.85
C TYR A 112 -6.83 5.58 1.91
N ILE A 113 -7.55 5.34 2.99
CA ILE A 113 -8.31 4.10 3.22
C ILE A 113 -9.79 4.36 2.93
N GLN A 114 -10.39 3.51 2.11
CA GLN A 114 -11.81 3.56 1.80
C GLN A 114 -12.49 2.23 2.06
N GLU A 115 -13.75 2.30 2.48
CA GLU A 115 -14.66 1.16 2.59
C GLU A 115 -15.25 0.77 1.23
N GLY A 116 -15.43 -0.53 0.98
CA GLY A 116 -16.11 -1.05 -0.20
C GLY A 116 -15.18 -1.21 -1.40
N LEU A 117 -14.39 -2.28 -1.39
CA LEU A 117 -13.40 -2.55 -2.43
C LEU A 117 -14.04 -3.33 -3.58
N ASP A 118 -14.30 -2.66 -4.70
CA ASP A 118 -14.22 -3.35 -5.99
C ASP A 118 -12.72 -3.40 -6.36
N PRO A 119 -12.05 -4.55 -6.24
CA PRO A 119 -10.61 -4.67 -6.48
C PRO A 119 -10.22 -4.43 -7.93
N THR A 120 -11.20 -4.38 -8.86
CA THR A 120 -10.95 -4.13 -10.28
C THR A 120 -10.91 -2.63 -10.63
N GLN A 121 -11.27 -1.75 -9.70
CA GLN A 121 -11.15 -0.31 -9.90
C GLN A 121 -9.68 0.11 -9.91
N ALA A 122 -9.30 0.92 -10.90
CA ALA A 122 -7.91 1.32 -11.14
C ALA A 122 -7.26 2.03 -9.94
N ASP A 123 -8.04 2.76 -9.14
CA ASP A 123 -7.60 3.46 -7.94
C ASP A 123 -7.26 2.53 -6.76
N ARG A 124 -7.60 1.23 -6.85
CA ARG A 124 -7.25 0.18 -5.87
C ARG A 124 -6.13 -0.74 -6.34
N GLN A 125 -5.64 -0.53 -7.55
CA GLN A 125 -4.69 -1.41 -8.21
C GLN A 125 -3.27 -0.91 -8.03
N PHE A 126 -2.45 -1.73 -7.37
CA PHE A 126 -1.05 -1.45 -7.11
C PHE A 126 -0.17 -2.54 -7.72
N LEU A 127 0.94 -2.11 -8.31
CA LEU A 127 2.03 -2.99 -8.72
C LEU A 127 3.06 -3.03 -7.58
N ILE A 128 3.51 -4.23 -7.23
CA ILE A 128 4.61 -4.43 -6.27
C ILE A 128 5.76 -5.11 -7.01
N SER A 129 6.94 -4.50 -7.00
CA SER A 129 8.08 -4.91 -7.82
C SER A 129 9.40 -4.78 -7.06
N PRO A 130 10.37 -5.70 -7.25
CA PRO A 130 11.72 -5.51 -6.73
C PRO A 130 12.51 -4.39 -7.46
N ASN A 131 12.04 -3.99 -8.65
CA ASN A 131 12.67 -3.05 -9.60
C ASN A 131 11.89 -1.74 -9.78
#